data_AF-A0A942B9X6-F1
#
_entry.id   AF-A0A942B9X6-F1
#
_cell.length_a   1.000
_cell.length_b   1.000
_cell.length_c   1.000
_cell.angle_alpha   90.00
_cell.angle_beta   90.00
_cell.angle_gamma   90.00
#
_symmetry.space_group_name_H-M   'P 1'
#
loop_
_entity.id
_entity.type
_entity.pdbx_description
1 polymer ?
#
loop_
_entity_poly.entity_id
_entity_poly.type
_entity_poly.pdbx_seq_one_letter_code
_entity_poly.pdbx_strand_id
1 'polypeptide(L)'
;MRKRRAFTLVELLIVIIIMAVITTIAIPKFADSNLRAKEARLKAYLHLLRDATNRFHADTNLWPKSADLLNGTTPTQGYDDTGTLKNITSGTYFGPYMDKNNMKLEITGVGLGYGTGSPYQVGSWRLTGSGVALDGTAYSSW
;
A
#
# COMPACT_ATOMS: atom_id res chain seq x y z
N MET A 1 5.31 62.27 14.61
CA MET A 1 4.45 61.53 13.66
C MET A 1 5.29 60.50 12.90
N ARG A 2 4.99 59.20 13.06
CA ARG A 2 5.75 58.10 12.45
C ARG A 2 5.21 57.89 11.03
N LYS A 3 6.00 58.19 9.98
CA LYS A 3 5.61 57.96 8.58
C LYS A 3 5.36 56.45 8.39
N ARG A 4 4.09 56.06 8.17
CA ARG A 4 3.75 54.70 7.75
C ARG A 4 4.19 54.55 6.30
N ARG A 5 5.12 53.63 6.02
CA ARG A 5 5.49 53.26 4.65
C ARG A 5 4.37 52.37 4.11
N ALA A 6 3.74 52.78 3.02
CA ALA A 6 2.81 51.95 2.26
C ALA A 6 3.59 51.21 1.16
N PHE A 7 3.20 49.98 0.86
CA PHE A 7 3.79 49.19 -0.22
C PHE A 7 3.51 49.83 -1.58
N THR A 8 4.50 49.82 -2.46
CA THR A 8 4.32 50.24 -3.85
C THR A 8 3.68 49.11 -4.67
N LEU A 9 2.89 49.46 -5.70
CA LEU A 9 2.34 48.46 -6.64
C LEU A 9 3.46 47.67 -7.33
N VAL A 10 4.61 48.31 -7.56
CA VAL A 10 5.77 47.69 -8.20
C VAL A 10 6.41 46.64 -7.29
N GLU A 11 6.50 46.87 -5.98
CA GLU A 11 6.95 45.85 -5.03
C GLU A 11 6.07 44.62 -5.04
N LEU A 12 4.74 44.80 -5.06
CA LEU A 12 3.82 43.68 -5.12
C LEU A 12 3.96 42.91 -6.45
N LEU A 13 4.16 43.63 -7.56
CA LEU A 13 4.32 43.05 -8.89
C LEU A 13 5.58 42.17 -8.99
N ILE A 14 6.71 42.63 -8.46
CA ILE A 14 7.95 41.84 -8.46
C ILE A 14 7.79 40.58 -7.59
N VAL A 15 7.12 40.69 -6.44
CA VAL A 15 6.88 39.55 -5.54
C VAL A 15 6.04 38.47 -6.20
N ILE A 16 4.94 38.82 -6.88
CA ILE A 16 4.11 37.83 -7.59
C ILE A 16 4.86 37.18 -8.77
N ILE A 17 5.74 37.92 -9.46
CA ILE A 17 6.57 37.39 -10.54
C ILE A 17 7.55 36.35 -9.98
N ILE A 18 8.26 36.67 -8.90
CA ILE A 18 9.19 35.73 -8.26
C ILE A 18 8.45 34.48 -7.75
N MET A 19 7.28 34.65 -7.12
CA MET A 19 6.45 33.52 -6.68
C MET A 19 5.99 32.65 -7.86
N ALA A 20 5.61 33.23 -9.00
CA ALA A 20 5.21 32.48 -10.18
C ALA A 20 6.35 31.61 -10.74
N VAL A 21 7.58 32.14 -10.80
CA VAL A 21 8.76 31.41 -11.28
C VAL A 21 9.08 30.21 -10.38
N ILE A 22 9.12 30.42 -9.06
CA ILE A 22 9.44 29.34 -8.10
C ILE A 22 8.34 28.27 -8.11
N THR A 23 7.08 28.70 -8.15
CA THR A 23 5.92 27.78 -8.14
C THR A 23 5.92 26.85 -9.34
N THR A 24 6.30 27.37 -10.52
CA THR A 24 6.38 26.58 -11.76
C THR A 24 7.34 25.39 -11.64
N ILE A 25 8.48 25.56 -10.96
CA ILE A 25 9.48 24.49 -10.76
C ILE A 25 9.10 23.57 -9.59
N ALA A 26 8.49 24.13 -8.56
CA ALA A 26 8.16 23.42 -7.33
C ALA A 26 7.04 22.39 -7.51
N ILE A 27 5.92 22.76 -8.14
CA ILE A 27 4.72 21.91 -8.27
C ILE A 27 5.00 20.53 -8.87
N PRO A 28 5.69 20.37 -10.03
CA PRO A 28 5.90 19.06 -10.61
C PRO A 28 6.76 18.14 -9.73
N LYS A 29 7.77 18.70 -9.04
CA LYS A 29 8.63 17.91 -8.13
C LYS A 29 7.87 17.39 -6.90
N PHE A 30 6.92 18.16 -6.38
CA PHE A 30 6.11 17.72 -5.23
C PHE A 30 5.17 16.57 -5.57
N ALA A 31 4.61 16.53 -6.79
CA ALA A 31 3.72 15.45 -7.23
C ALA A 31 4.43 14.08 -7.23
N ASP A 32 5.66 14.01 -7.75
CA ASP A 32 6.45 12.77 -7.79
C ASP A 32 6.82 12.28 -6.39
N SER A 33 7.18 13.19 -5.48
CA SER A 33 7.55 12.82 -4.11
C SER A 33 6.40 12.15 -3.34
N ASN A 34 5.18 12.65 -3.54
CA ASN A 34 3.98 12.06 -2.95
C ASN A 34 3.69 10.67 -3.52
N LEU A 35 3.83 10.49 -4.84
CA LEU A 35 3.62 9.19 -5.48
C LEU A 35 4.69 8.18 -5.02
N ARG A 36 5.98 8.57 -4.92
CA ARG A 36 7.04 7.71 -4.37
C ARG A 36 6.74 7.23 -2.95
N ALA A 37 6.25 8.13 -2.09
CA ALA A 37 5.88 7.78 -0.72
C ALA A 37 4.73 6.74 -0.69
N LYS A 38 3.73 6.90 -1.57
CA LYS A 38 2.62 5.94 -1.71
C LYS A 38 3.10 4.59 -2.23
N GLU A 39 3.97 4.56 -3.23
CA GLU A 39 4.57 3.33 -3.77
C GLU A 39 5.42 2.59 -2.72
N ALA A 40 6.22 3.33 -1.94
CA ALA A 40 7.02 2.77 -0.84
C ALA A 40 6.14 2.14 0.23
N ARG A 41 5.06 2.82 0.64
CA ARG A 41 4.05 2.26 1.55
C ARG A 41 3.41 1.01 0.98
N LEU A 42 3.07 1.02 -0.30
CA LEU A 42 2.45 -0.12 -0.96
C LEU A 42 3.36 -1.37 -0.97
N LYS A 43 4.65 -1.19 -1.30
CA LYS A 43 5.65 -2.26 -1.22
C LYS A 43 5.78 -2.78 0.22
N ALA A 44 5.87 -1.88 1.21
CA ALA A 44 5.93 -2.27 2.61
C ALA A 44 4.69 -3.07 3.04
N TYR A 45 3.49 -2.69 2.59
CA TYR A 45 2.26 -3.43 2.87
C TYR A 45 2.26 -4.83 2.25
N LEU A 46 2.74 -5.00 1.01
CA LEU A 46 2.89 -6.33 0.40
C LEU A 46 3.85 -7.21 1.20
N HIS A 47 4.95 -6.66 1.70
CA HIS A 47 5.87 -7.40 2.57
C HIS A 47 5.20 -7.83 3.87
N LEU A 48 4.49 -6.93 4.55
CA LEU A 48 3.76 -7.26 5.78
C LEU A 48 2.71 -8.35 5.55
N LEU A 49 1.98 -8.30 4.44
CA LEU A 49 1.01 -9.33 4.07
C LEU A 49 1.67 -10.70 3.85
N ARG A 50 2.79 -10.73 3.12
CA ARG A 50 3.57 -11.95 2.86
C ARG A 50 4.10 -12.53 4.16
N ASP A 51 4.68 -11.71 5.03
CA ASP A 51 5.20 -12.15 6.32
C ASP A 51 4.09 -12.69 7.22
N ALA A 52 2.95 -12.01 7.29
CA ALA A 52 1.80 -12.45 8.08
C ALA A 52 1.24 -13.78 7.56
N THR A 53 1.20 -13.95 6.24
CA THR A 53 0.73 -15.19 5.59
C THR A 53 1.70 -16.34 5.81
N ASN A 54 3.00 -16.08 5.74
CA ASN A 54 4.02 -17.07 6.04
C ASN A 54 3.98 -17.53 7.50
N ARG A 55 3.73 -16.61 8.45
CA ARG A 55 3.53 -16.96 9.87
C ARG A 55 2.30 -17.84 10.07
N PHE A 56 1.18 -17.47 9.45
CA PHE A 56 -0.03 -18.29 9.47
C PHE A 56 0.24 -19.71 8.93
N HIS A 57 0.99 -19.82 7.83
CA HIS A 57 1.35 -21.10 7.24
C HIS A 57 2.31 -21.91 8.11
N ALA A 58 3.31 -21.26 8.73
CA ALA A 58 4.21 -21.92 9.67
C ALA A 58 3.47 -22.51 10.89
N ASP A 59 2.42 -21.82 11.34
CA ASP A 59 1.64 -22.24 12.50
C ASP A 59 0.62 -23.34 12.16
N THR A 60 -0.09 -23.20 11.03
CA THR A 60 -1.24 -24.06 10.70
C THR A 60 -0.96 -25.11 9.62
N ASN A 61 0.20 -25.07 8.95
CA ASN A 61 0.52 -25.78 7.70
C ASN A 61 -0.48 -25.52 6.55
N LEU A 62 -1.27 -24.46 6.66
CA LEU A 62 -2.28 -24.07 5.69
C LEU A 62 -2.11 -22.59 5.36
N TRP A 63 -2.53 -22.19 4.18
CA TRP A 63 -2.60 -20.80 3.76
C TRP A 63 -3.93 -20.20 4.20
N PRO A 64 -3.98 -18.92 4.58
CA PRO A 64 -5.23 -18.27 4.95
C PRO A 64 -6.20 -18.27 3.75
N LYS A 65 -7.51 -18.41 3.98
CA LYS A 65 -8.51 -18.34 2.89
C LYS A 65 -8.76 -16.92 2.38
N SER A 66 -8.45 -15.92 3.20
CA SER A 66 -8.62 -14.50 2.89
C SER A 66 -7.72 -13.65 3.78
N ALA A 67 -7.52 -12.39 3.37
CA ALA A 67 -6.81 -11.37 4.15
C ALA A 67 -7.38 -11.22 5.57
N ASP A 68 -8.69 -11.41 5.72
CA ASP A 68 -9.39 -11.18 6.98
C ASP A 68 -8.96 -12.14 8.09
N LEU A 69 -8.51 -13.35 7.74
CA LEU A 69 -8.07 -14.34 8.72
C LEU A 69 -6.75 -13.97 9.44
N LEU A 70 -6.02 -12.98 8.90
CA LEU A 70 -4.80 -12.45 9.51
C LEU A 70 -5.09 -11.49 10.68
N ASN A 71 -6.35 -11.04 10.81
CA ASN A 71 -6.75 -9.92 11.69
C ASN A 71 -7.56 -10.35 12.93
N GLY A 72 -7.36 -11.58 13.43
CA GLY A 72 -7.73 -11.95 14.81
C GLY A 72 -9.03 -12.71 14.99
N THR A 73 -9.81 -12.96 13.93
CA THR A 73 -10.84 -14.01 13.98
C THR A 73 -10.17 -15.37 13.90
N THR A 74 -10.39 -16.23 14.91
CA THR A 74 -9.88 -17.60 14.88
C THR A 74 -10.38 -18.32 13.62
N PRO A 75 -9.49 -18.70 12.71
CA PRO A 75 -9.87 -19.34 11.46
C PRO A 75 -10.24 -20.81 11.72
N THR A 76 -11.29 -21.29 11.08
CA THR A 76 -11.66 -22.71 11.10
C THR A 76 -11.07 -23.50 9.94
N GLN A 77 -10.71 -22.80 8.85
CA GLN A 77 -10.28 -23.39 7.59
C GLN A 77 -9.22 -22.55 6.89
N GLY A 78 -8.32 -23.22 6.18
CA GLY A 78 -7.32 -22.66 5.29
C GLY A 78 -7.17 -23.52 4.03
N TYR A 79 -6.31 -23.09 3.11
CA TYR A 79 -5.97 -23.84 1.90
C TYR A 79 -4.66 -24.61 2.09
N ASP A 80 -4.57 -25.84 1.59
CA ASP A 80 -3.26 -26.49 1.44
C ASP A 80 -2.49 -25.93 0.22
N ASP A 81 -1.27 -26.40 -0.01
CA ASP A 81 -0.41 -25.95 -1.12
C ASP A 81 -1.03 -26.15 -2.51
N THR A 82 -2.05 -27.02 -2.61
CA THR A 82 -2.78 -27.29 -3.86
C THR A 82 -4.02 -26.40 -4.05
N GLY A 83 -4.38 -25.62 -3.04
CA GLY A 83 -5.57 -24.76 -3.05
C GLY A 83 -6.83 -25.49 -2.60
N THR A 84 -6.69 -26.64 -1.94
CA THR A 84 -7.82 -27.39 -1.38
C THR A 84 -8.11 -26.93 0.03
N LEU A 85 -9.38 -26.69 0.35
CA LEU A 85 -9.79 -26.31 1.71
C LEU A 85 -9.57 -27.46 2.70
N LYS A 86 -8.95 -27.14 3.83
CA LYS A 86 -8.72 -28.04 4.97
C LYS A 86 -9.12 -27.34 6.26
N ASN A 87 -9.58 -28.12 7.22
CA ASN A 87 -9.85 -27.61 8.56
C ASN A 87 -8.52 -27.36 9.28
N ILE A 88 -8.43 -26.24 9.98
CA ILE A 88 -7.27 -25.93 10.81
C ILE A 88 -7.38 -26.76 12.09
N THR A 89 -6.29 -27.43 12.43
CA THR A 89 -6.19 -28.19 13.68
C THR A 89 -6.37 -27.26 14.88
N SER A 90 -7.22 -27.63 15.83
CA SER A 90 -7.43 -26.82 17.04
C SER A 90 -6.11 -26.61 17.79
N GLY A 91 -5.85 -25.37 18.21
CA GLY A 91 -4.65 -25.00 18.97
C GLY A 91 -3.38 -24.75 18.15
N THR A 92 -3.42 -24.87 16.81
CA THR A 92 -2.26 -24.52 15.97
C THR A 92 -2.22 -23.06 15.55
N TYR A 93 -3.34 -22.33 15.61
CA TYR A 93 -3.39 -20.91 15.28
C TYR A 93 -2.97 -20.04 16.48
N PHE A 94 -1.97 -19.17 16.28
CA PHE A 94 -1.45 -18.24 17.29
C PHE A 94 -1.62 -16.75 16.92
N GLY A 95 -2.42 -16.43 15.89
CA GLY A 95 -2.65 -15.06 15.46
C GLY A 95 -3.40 -14.18 16.48
N PRO A 96 -3.66 -12.89 16.17
CA PRO A 96 -3.52 -12.24 14.86
C PRO A 96 -2.07 -12.04 14.41
N TYR A 97 -1.86 -12.11 13.10
CA TYR A 97 -0.54 -11.90 12.47
C TYR A 97 -0.38 -10.49 11.88
N MET A 98 -1.46 -9.71 11.83
CA MET A 98 -1.49 -8.38 11.23
C MET A 98 -2.56 -7.48 11.86
N ASP A 99 -2.33 -6.16 11.84
CA ASP A 99 -3.32 -5.14 12.15
C ASP A 99 -3.73 -4.38 10.87
N LYS A 100 -4.94 -4.64 10.38
CA LYS A 100 -5.48 -3.99 9.17
C LYS A 100 -5.87 -2.53 9.36
N ASN A 101 -5.99 -2.03 10.59
CA ASN A 101 -6.51 -0.68 10.84
C ASN A 101 -5.60 0.41 10.26
N ASN A 102 -4.33 0.07 10.01
CA ASN A 102 -3.33 0.96 9.43
C ASN A 102 -2.99 0.64 7.97
N MET A 103 -3.65 -0.35 7.35
CA MET A 103 -3.42 -0.69 5.94
C MET A 103 -4.37 0.10 5.04
N LYS A 104 -3.81 1.01 4.24
CA LYS A 104 -4.56 1.80 3.26
C LYS A 104 -3.87 1.79 1.91
N LEU A 105 -4.55 1.34 0.86
CA LEU A 105 -4.12 1.56 -0.52
C LEU A 105 -4.38 3.03 -0.88
N GLU A 106 -3.31 3.77 -1.17
CA GLU A 106 -3.36 5.22 -1.43
C GLU A 106 -3.24 5.58 -2.92
N ILE A 107 -3.06 4.57 -3.79
CA ILE A 107 -2.96 4.70 -5.24
C ILE A 107 -4.30 4.27 -5.86
N THR A 108 -4.98 5.22 -6.50
CA THR A 108 -6.28 4.99 -7.12
C THR A 108 -6.18 3.95 -8.24
N GLY A 109 -7.14 3.02 -8.29
CA GLY A 109 -7.18 1.98 -9.31
C GLY A 109 -6.22 0.80 -9.06
N VAL A 110 -5.49 0.82 -7.95
CA VAL A 110 -4.69 -0.32 -7.48
C VAL A 110 -5.43 -1.03 -6.35
N GLY A 111 -5.64 -2.33 -6.51
CA GLY A 111 -6.22 -3.22 -5.50
C GLY A 111 -5.21 -4.26 -5.01
N LEU A 112 -5.66 -5.07 -4.05
CA LEU A 112 -4.93 -6.26 -3.59
C LEU A 112 -5.62 -7.51 -4.12
N GLY A 113 -4.80 -8.42 -4.65
CA GLY A 113 -5.22 -9.76 -5.04
C GLY A 113 -4.56 -10.78 -4.12
N TYR A 114 -5.33 -11.79 -3.73
CA TYR A 114 -4.85 -12.94 -2.97
C TYR A 114 -5.00 -14.21 -3.81
N GLY A 115 -3.93 -14.98 -3.94
CA GLY A 115 -3.92 -16.24 -4.68
C GLY A 115 -4.47 -17.38 -3.83
N THR A 116 -5.51 -18.03 -4.33
CA THR A 116 -6.14 -19.20 -3.69
C THR A 116 -6.01 -20.47 -4.53
N GLY A 117 -5.17 -20.44 -5.57
CA GLY A 117 -5.02 -21.52 -6.55
C GLY A 117 -4.93 -21.00 -7.98
N SER A 118 -4.82 -21.94 -8.93
CA SER A 118 -4.56 -21.66 -10.35
C SER A 118 -5.43 -20.52 -10.90
N PRO A 119 -4.84 -19.52 -11.60
CA PRO A 119 -3.45 -19.49 -12.08
C PRO A 119 -2.43 -18.94 -11.06
N TYR A 120 -2.85 -18.54 -9.86
CA TYR A 120 -1.98 -17.91 -8.87
C TYR A 120 -1.57 -18.90 -7.78
N GLN A 121 -0.35 -18.80 -7.28
CA GLN A 121 0.08 -19.66 -6.18
C GLN A 121 -0.78 -19.37 -4.95
N VAL A 122 -1.16 -20.43 -4.23
CA VAL A 122 -1.89 -20.30 -2.96
C VAL A 122 -1.01 -19.51 -1.98
N GLY A 123 -1.59 -18.57 -1.24
CA GLY A 123 -0.83 -17.75 -0.30
C GLY A 123 -0.14 -16.53 -0.92
N SER A 124 -0.16 -16.38 -2.25
CA SER A 124 0.51 -15.26 -2.91
C SER A 124 -0.28 -13.96 -2.82
N TRP A 125 0.44 -12.86 -2.53
CA TRP A 125 -0.07 -11.50 -2.58
C TRP A 125 0.46 -10.77 -3.80
N ARG A 126 -0.45 -10.08 -4.49
CA ARG A 126 -0.16 -9.29 -5.69
C ARG A 126 -0.98 -8.00 -5.67
N LEU A 127 -0.54 -7.01 -6.44
CA LEU A 127 -1.39 -5.89 -6.77
C LEU A 127 -2.28 -6.22 -7.97
N THR A 128 -3.47 -5.61 -7.98
CA THR A 128 -4.42 -5.68 -9.09
C THR A 128 -4.64 -4.28 -9.65
N GLY A 129 -4.96 -4.17 -10.94
CA GLY A 129 -5.17 -2.89 -11.61
C GLY A 129 -4.17 -2.59 -12.73
N SER A 130 -4.45 -1.57 -13.53
CA SER A 130 -3.74 -1.23 -14.77
C SER A 130 -2.71 -0.08 -14.63
N GLY A 131 -2.29 0.25 -13.42
CA GLY A 131 -1.33 1.34 -13.18
C GLY A 131 0.13 0.93 -13.38
N VAL A 132 0.95 1.92 -13.74
CA VAL A 132 2.42 1.81 -13.85
C VAL A 132 3.04 2.65 -12.75
N ALA A 133 4.11 2.13 -12.14
CA ALA A 133 4.88 2.83 -11.14
C ALA A 133 5.85 3.85 -11.75
N LEU A 134 6.41 4.71 -10.92
CA LEU A 134 7.39 5.71 -11.31
C LEU A 134 8.68 5.14 -11.90
N ASP A 135 8.97 3.86 -11.66
CA ASP A 135 10.09 3.12 -12.25
C ASP A 135 9.75 2.48 -13.62
N GLY A 136 8.51 2.66 -14.11
CA GLY A 136 8.03 2.10 -15.38
C GLY A 136 7.53 0.66 -15.28
N THR A 137 7.59 0.02 -14.12
CA THR A 137 7.04 -1.33 -13.92
C THR A 137 5.54 -1.29 -13.66
N ALA A 138 4.81 -2.30 -14.15
CA ALA A 138 3.39 -2.41 -13.85
C ALA A 138 3.20 -2.77 -12.36
N TYR A 139 2.24 -2.16 -11.67
CA TYR A 139 1.95 -2.54 -10.28
C TYR A 139 1.60 -4.03 -10.16
N SER A 140 0.96 -4.60 -11.17
CA SER A 140 0.60 -6.02 -11.21
C SER A 140 1.80 -6.99 -11.20
N SER A 141 3.02 -6.51 -11.45
CA SER A 141 4.24 -7.31 -11.34
C SER A 141 4.90 -7.26 -9.96
N TRP A 142 4.31 -6.56 -8.98
CA TRP A 142 4.83 -6.42 -7.62
C TRP A 142 4.27 -7.47 -6.66
#